data_AF-A0A9E2ZXJ4-F1
#
_entry.id   AF-A0A9E2ZXJ4-F1
#
_cell.length_a   1.000
_cell.length_b   1.000
_cell.length_c   1.000
_cell.angle_alpha   90.00
_cell.angle_beta   90.00
_cell.angle_gamma   90.00
#
_symmetry.space_group_name_H-M   'P 1'
#
loop_
_entity.id
_entity.type
_entity.pdbx_description
1 polymer ?
#
loop_
_entity_poly.entity_id
_entity_poly.type
_entity_poly.pdbx_seq_one_letter_code
_entity_poly.pdbx_strand_id
1 'polypeptide(L)' 'MTKPPARRADDMTAEEVKQFWHGFCDRKKIDPAIRARGDKKIEEDPDYWADQTMMKLVEAVST' A
#
# COMPACT_ATOMS: atom_id res chain seq x y z
N MET A 1 -29.25 -5.30 12.24
CA MET A 1 -27.92 -4.67 12.17
C MET A 1 -27.07 -5.49 11.23
N THR A 2 -26.97 -5.06 9.97
CA THR A 2 -26.24 -5.76 8.92
C THR A 2 -24.74 -5.53 9.17
N LYS A 3 -23.97 -6.60 9.39
CA LYS A 3 -22.51 -6.55 9.41
C LYS A 3 -22.05 -5.85 8.12
N PRO A 4 -21.16 -4.84 8.15
CA PRO A 4 -20.60 -4.31 6.92
C PRO A 4 -19.95 -5.46 6.15
N PRO A 5 -20.12 -5.54 4.82
CA PRO A 5 -19.50 -6.60 4.04
C PRO A 5 -18.00 -6.55 4.30
N ALA A 6 -17.42 -7.68 4.66
CA ALA A 6 -15.97 -7.82 4.67
C ALA A 6 -15.51 -7.56 3.23
N ARG A 7 -15.04 -6.34 2.96
CA ARG A 7 -14.45 -5.99 1.68
C ARG A 7 -13.36 -7.02 1.41
N ARG A 8 -13.52 -7.79 0.34
CA ARG A 8 -12.44 -8.65 -0.15
C ARG A 8 -11.27 -7.74 -0.51
N ALA A 9 -10.04 -8.23 -0.40
CA ALA A 9 -8.86 -7.46 -0.77
C ALA A 9 -8.96 -6.90 -2.22
N ASP A 10 -9.68 -7.60 -3.10
CA ASP A 10 -10.13 -7.17 -4.46
C ASP A 10 -10.87 -5.81 -4.53
N ASP A 11 -11.42 -5.30 -3.43
CA ASP A 11 -12.20 -4.05 -3.42
C ASP A 11 -11.37 -2.85 -2.94
N MET A 12 -10.10 -3.06 -2.55
CA MET A 12 -9.23 -1.96 -2.11
C MET A 12 -8.77 -1.14 -3.31
N THR A 13 -9.18 0.11 -3.33
CA THR A 13 -8.70 1.08 -4.31
C THR A 13 -7.20 1.37 -4.11
N ALA A 14 -6.53 1.80 -5.18
CA ALA A 14 -5.14 2.26 -5.10
C ALA A 14 -4.95 3.34 -4.01
N GLU A 15 -5.93 4.20 -3.81
CA GLU A 15 -5.91 5.21 -2.75
C GLU A 15 -5.92 4.59 -1.35
N GLU A 16 -6.73 3.56 -1.11
CA GLU A 16 -6.75 2.84 0.16
C GLU A 16 -5.40 2.15 0.43
N VAL A 17 -4.84 1.47 -0.57
CA VAL A 17 -3.52 0.83 -0.46
C VAL A 17 -2.42 1.87 -0.17
N LYS A 18 -2.48 3.04 -0.83
CA LYS A 18 -1.58 4.17 -0.53
C LYS A 18 -1.71 4.68 0.90
N GLN A 19 -2.91 4.75 1.47
CA GLN A 19 -3.08 5.14 2.88
C GLN A 19 -2.35 4.18 3.82
N PHE A 20 -2.44 2.87 3.58
CA PHE A 20 -1.69 1.87 4.35
C PHE A 20 -0.18 2.05 4.18
N TRP A 21 0.27 2.27 2.95
CA TRP A 21 1.67 2.54 2.63
C TRP A 21 2.20 3.79 3.33
N HIS A 22 1.45 4.88 3.32
CA HIS A 22 1.81 6.14 3.97
C HIS A 22 1.88 6.00 5.48
N GLY A 23 0.89 5.34 6.09
CA GLY A 23 0.88 5.05 7.53
C GLY A 23 2.00 4.08 7.95
N PHE A 24 2.43 3.19 7.06
CA PHE A 24 3.62 2.36 7.28
C PHE A 24 4.91 3.19 7.19
N CYS A 25 5.05 4.02 6.15
CA CYS A 25 6.20 4.88 5.94
C CYS A 25 6.43 5.85 7.11
N ASP A 26 5.38 6.48 7.63
CA ASP A 26 5.50 7.41 8.77
C ASP A 26 5.97 6.71 10.05
N ARG A 27 5.42 5.53 10.34
CA ARG A 27 5.79 4.73 11.52
C ARG A 27 7.22 4.20 11.45
N LYS A 28 7.67 3.83 10.25
CA LYS A 28 9.02 3.28 10.01
C LYS A 28 10.05 4.34 9.66
N LYS A 29 9.65 5.62 9.54
CA LYS A 29 10.50 6.72 9.10
C LYS A 29 11.20 6.41 7.76
N ILE A 30 10.43 5.84 6.83
CA ILE A 30 10.88 5.57 5.47
C ILE A 30 11.11 6.90 4.75
N ASP A 31 12.19 6.96 3.97
CA ASP A 31 12.57 8.13 3.20
C ASP A 31 11.45 8.56 2.23
N PRO A 32 11.16 9.88 2.10
CA PRO A 32 10.09 10.36 1.24
C PRO A 32 10.27 9.99 -0.25
N ALA A 33 11.50 9.82 -0.74
CA ALA A 33 11.74 9.35 -2.11
C ALA A 33 11.34 7.87 -2.27
N ILE A 34 11.60 7.04 -1.27
CA ILE A 34 11.15 5.63 -1.25
C ILE A 34 9.62 5.57 -1.16
N ARG A 35 9.01 6.40 -0.32
CA ARG A 35 7.54 6.54 -0.25
C ARG A 35 6.95 6.86 -1.63
N ALA A 36 7.46 7.89 -2.31
CA ALA A 36 6.96 8.31 -3.61
C ALA A 36 7.12 7.25 -4.71
N ARG A 37 8.18 6.43 -4.64
CA ARG A 37 8.33 5.27 -5.54
C ARG A 37 7.31 4.17 -5.22
N GLY A 38 7.04 3.94 -3.95
CA GLY A 38 5.99 3.01 -3.51
C GLY A 38 4.59 3.42 -3.98
N ASP A 39 4.28 4.72 -3.92
CA ASP A 39 3.04 5.26 -4.46
C ASP A 39 2.86 4.91 -5.94
N LYS A 40 3.90 5.10 -6.77
CA LYS A 40 3.86 4.74 -8.19
C LYS A 40 3.62 3.25 -8.40
N LYS A 41 4.28 2.40 -7.63
CA LYS A 41 4.10 0.94 -7.72
C LYS A 41 2.67 0.51 -7.38
N ILE A 42 2.06 1.14 -6.38
CA ILE A 42 0.66 0.92 -6.01
C ILE A 42 -0.30 1.43 -7.10
N GLU A 43 0.04 2.51 -7.80
CA GLU A 43 -0.74 2.98 -8.96
C GLU A 43 -0.67 2.04 -10.15
N GLU A 44 0.49 1.43 -10.38
CA GLU A 44 0.69 0.47 -11.47
C GLU A 44 -0.10 -0.82 -11.25
N ASP A 45 -0.13 -1.34 -10.01
CA ASP A 45 -0.76 -2.63 -9.71
C ASP A 45 -1.34 -2.67 -8.27
N PRO A 46 -2.49 -2.01 -8.02
CA PRO A 46 -3.03 -1.85 -6.68
C PRO A 46 -3.46 -3.18 -6.06
N ASP A 47 -4.04 -4.09 -6.85
CA ASP A 47 -4.45 -5.43 -6.42
C ASP A 47 -3.26 -6.27 -5.95
N TYR A 48 -2.14 -6.24 -6.68
CA TYR A 48 -0.93 -6.93 -6.24
C TYR A 48 -0.41 -6.38 -4.90
N TRP A 49 -0.32 -5.05 -4.78
CA TRP A 49 0.20 -4.42 -3.56
C TRP A 49 -0.77 -4.44 -2.38
N ALA A 50 -2.07 -4.63 -2.63
CA ALA A 50 -3.07 -4.95 -1.61
C ALA A 50 -2.81 -6.32 -0.94
N ASP A 51 -2.33 -7.30 -1.70
CA ASP A 51 -2.00 -8.64 -1.20
C ASP A 51 -0.59 -8.73 -0.58
N GLN A 52 0.33 -7.84 -0.98
CA GLN A 52 1.70 -7.83 -0.46
C GLN A 52 1.83 -7.10 0.88
N THR A 53 2.89 -7.44 1.63
CA THR A 53 3.27 -6.67 2.82
C THR A 53 3.98 -5.37 2.42
N MET A 54 3.81 -4.31 3.22
CA MET A 54 4.48 -3.03 2.98
C MET A 54 6.01 -3.13 3.03
N MET A 55 6.57 -4.13 3.72
CA MET A 55 8.02 -4.41 3.68
C MET A 55 8.47 -4.85 2.28
N LYS A 56 7.71 -5.73 1.61
CA LYS A 56 8.03 -6.12 0.22
C LYS A 56 7.98 -4.93 -0.73
N LEU A 57 7.08 -3.97 -0.48
CA LEU A 57 7.03 -2.74 -1.24
C LEU A 57 8.29 -1.89 -1.02
N VAL A 58 8.75 -1.73 0.23
CA VAL A 58 10.05 -1.08 0.50
C VAL A 58 11.17 -1.76 -0.27
N GLU A 59 11.27 -3.08 -0.20
CA GLU A 59 12.33 -3.84 -0.89
C GLU A 59 12.28 -3.60 -2.40
N ALA A 60 11.09 -3.61 -3.00
CA ALA A 60 10.90 -3.38 -4.43
C ALA A 60 11.24 -1.96 -4.89
N VAL A 61 11.15 -0.96 -4.01
CA VAL A 61 11.38 0.46 -4.37
C VAL A 61 12.67 1.07 -3.82
N SER A 62 13.42 0.31 -3.01
CA SER A 62 14.72 0.70 -2.44
C SER A 62 15.92 0.43 -3.37
N THR A 63 15.68 -0.01 -4.61
CA THR A 63 16.71 -0.20 -5.63
C THR A 63 17.06 1.12 -6.35
#